data_AF-A0A0K1F0U2-F1
#
_entry.id   AF-A0A0K1F0U2-F1
#
_cell.length_a   1.000
_cell.length_b   1.000
_cell.length_c   1.000
_cell.angle_alpha   90.00
_cell.angle_beta   90.00
_cell.angle_gamma   90.00
#
_symmetry.space_group_name_H-M   'P 1'
#
loop_
_entity.id
_entity.type
_entity.pdbx_description
1 polymer ?
#
loop_
_entity_poly.entity_id
_entity_poly.type
_entity_poly.pdbx_seq_one_letter_code
_entity_poly.pdbx_strand_id
1 'polypeptide(L)'
;MLSQGKMALVTDERQVGKTTLKEHLGDRFGYVSMETPRDYVLAKQDATLFFESKSLPLIIDEVQRVPELFSSMKWIVDQSEEKGRIVLTGSQAYHPMSAGANPLNVWFYHDSKKREIDPVIQEGHVLHPAEIKTNVTVGTDAVKNFSCLEAIEGYGVGFGHVICQTQEPYYVTRGVQAIPVWAI
;
A
#
# COMPACT_ATOMS: atom_id res chain seq x y z
N MET A 1 4.52 -1.29 -15.85
CA MET A 1 5.99 -1.24 -15.74
C MET A 1 6.25 -0.15 -14.72
N LEU A 2 6.54 -0.55 -13.48
CA LEU A 2 6.45 0.33 -12.32
C LEU A 2 7.53 1.41 -12.41
N SER A 3 7.15 2.68 -12.57
CA SER A 3 8.06 3.72 -13.10
C SER A 3 8.33 4.88 -12.14
N GLN A 4 7.72 4.91 -10.95
CA GLN A 4 7.84 6.05 -10.04
C GLN A 4 8.23 5.64 -8.60
N GLY A 5 8.08 4.38 -8.16
CA GLY A 5 8.45 3.92 -6.80
C GLY A 5 9.06 2.51 -6.69
N LYS A 6 9.81 2.25 -5.60
CA LYS A 6 10.41 0.92 -5.33
C LYS A 6 9.41 -0.08 -4.74
N MET A 7 8.29 0.41 -4.17
CA MET A 7 7.18 -0.37 -3.63
C MET A 7 5.83 0.16 -4.12
N ALA A 8 4.89 -0.73 -4.39
CA ALA A 8 3.49 -0.40 -4.66
C ALA A 8 2.58 -1.17 -3.71
N LEU A 9 1.55 -0.54 -3.14
CA LEU A 9 0.60 -1.19 -2.23
C LEU A 9 -0.81 -1.13 -2.88
N VAL A 10 -1.52 -2.26 -2.87
CA VAL A 10 -2.87 -2.42 -3.44
C VAL A 10 -3.79 -3.04 -2.38
N THR A 11 -4.74 -2.28 -1.83
CA THR A 11 -5.72 -2.76 -0.85
C THR A 11 -7.10 -2.91 -1.50
N ASP A 12 -7.90 -3.88 -1.05
CA ASP A 12 -9.31 -4.02 -1.42
C ASP A 12 -10.07 -4.74 -0.29
N GLU A 13 -11.19 -4.16 0.17
CA GLU A 13 -12.07 -4.68 1.23
C GLU A 13 -12.91 -5.91 0.80
N ARG A 14 -12.93 -6.28 -0.49
CA ARG A 14 -13.73 -7.43 -0.95
C ARG A 14 -12.94 -8.32 -1.90
N GLN A 15 -13.18 -9.63 -1.78
CA GLN A 15 -12.54 -10.76 -2.49
C GLN A 15 -12.66 -10.75 -4.04
N VAL A 16 -12.68 -9.60 -4.70
CA VAL A 16 -12.92 -9.49 -6.15
C VAL A 16 -11.70 -8.97 -6.93
N GLY A 17 -10.66 -8.43 -6.27
CA GLY A 17 -9.50 -7.81 -6.95
C GLY A 17 -8.14 -8.50 -6.81
N LYS A 18 -7.91 -9.31 -5.77
CA LYS A 18 -6.57 -9.88 -5.47
C LYS A 18 -6.16 -10.99 -6.44
N THR A 19 -7.11 -11.86 -6.80
CA THR A 19 -6.93 -12.88 -7.84
C THR A 19 -6.67 -12.23 -9.19
N THR A 20 -7.34 -11.12 -9.48
CA THR A 20 -7.14 -10.34 -10.70
C THR A 20 -5.77 -9.65 -10.73
N LEU A 21 -5.27 -9.17 -9.58
CA LEU A 21 -3.92 -8.63 -9.47
C LEU A 21 -2.86 -9.72 -9.72
N LYS A 22 -3.09 -10.93 -9.20
CA LYS A 22 -2.28 -12.12 -9.48
C LYS A 22 -2.32 -12.52 -10.96
N GLU A 23 -3.46 -12.41 -11.63
CA GLU A 23 -3.59 -12.70 -13.07
C GLU A 23 -2.91 -11.64 -13.95
N HIS A 24 -2.89 -10.37 -13.54
CA HIS A 24 -2.32 -9.27 -14.33
C HIS A 24 -0.83 -9.01 -14.07
N LEU A 25 -0.32 -9.34 -12.87
CA LEU A 25 1.08 -9.16 -12.50
C LEU A 25 1.88 -10.48 -12.44
N GLY A 26 1.21 -11.63 -12.42
CA GLY A 26 1.75 -12.91 -11.90
C GLY A 26 2.94 -13.52 -12.65
N ASP A 27 3.10 -13.31 -13.95
CA ASP A 27 4.21 -13.95 -14.68
C ASP A 27 5.57 -13.30 -14.38
N ARG A 28 5.57 -12.05 -13.93
CA ARG A 28 6.79 -11.30 -13.61
C ARG A 28 7.13 -11.32 -12.12
N PHE A 29 6.16 -11.59 -11.25
CA PHE A 29 6.31 -11.45 -9.81
C PHE A 29 6.17 -12.81 -9.10
N GLY A 30 7.07 -13.09 -8.17
CA GLY A 30 6.79 -14.07 -7.14
C GLY A 30 5.52 -13.68 -6.37
N TYR A 31 4.82 -14.65 -5.79
CA TYR A 31 3.63 -14.39 -4.98
C TYR A 31 3.74 -15.09 -3.63
N VAL A 32 3.39 -14.39 -2.57
CA VAL A 32 3.28 -14.93 -1.23
C VAL A 32 2.07 -14.31 -0.52
N SER A 33 1.34 -15.11 0.25
CA SER A 33 0.21 -14.64 1.06
C SER A 33 0.48 -14.91 2.52
N MET A 34 0.31 -13.88 3.36
CA MET A 34 0.42 -13.98 4.82
C MET A 34 -0.75 -14.73 5.47
N GLU A 35 -1.68 -15.25 4.69
CA GLU A 35 -2.64 -16.26 5.14
C GLU A 35 -2.06 -17.67 5.12
N THR A 36 -1.01 -17.91 4.34
CA THR A 36 -0.33 -19.21 4.29
C THR A 36 0.43 -19.40 5.60
N PRO A 37 0.13 -20.44 6.42
CA PRO A 37 0.71 -20.58 7.76
C PRO A 37 2.24 -20.62 7.76
N ARG A 38 2.84 -21.27 6.76
CA ARG A 38 4.30 -21.39 6.63
C ARG A 38 4.95 -20.04 6.38
N ASP A 39 4.42 -19.26 5.43
CA ASP A 39 4.95 -17.95 5.08
C ASP A 39 4.73 -16.96 6.21
N TYR A 40 3.56 -16.99 6.85
CA TYR A 40 3.26 -16.18 8.03
C TYR A 40 4.24 -16.42 9.18
N VAL A 41 4.46 -17.69 9.54
CA VAL A 41 5.37 -18.05 10.64
C VAL A 41 6.79 -17.62 10.32
N LEU A 42 7.27 -17.89 9.10
CA LEU A 42 8.63 -17.51 8.68
C LEU A 42 8.80 -15.98 8.70
N ALA A 43 7.88 -15.25 8.07
CA ALA A 43 7.90 -13.79 8.01
C ALA A 43 7.93 -13.14 9.41
N LYS A 44 7.21 -13.73 10.37
CA LYS A 44 7.11 -13.22 11.73
C LYS A 44 8.32 -13.58 12.60
N GLN A 45 8.95 -14.73 12.38
CA GLN A 45 10.10 -15.18 13.15
C GLN A 45 11.41 -14.62 12.63
N ASP A 46 11.57 -14.56 11.31
CA ASP A 46 12.78 -14.10 10.64
C ASP A 46 12.44 -13.48 9.28
N ALA A 47 12.21 -12.17 9.28
CA ALA A 47 11.92 -11.41 8.09
C ALA A 47 13.09 -11.42 7.08
N THR A 48 14.34 -11.57 7.53
CA THR A 48 15.50 -11.61 6.64
C THR A 48 15.50 -12.91 5.86
N LEU A 49 15.43 -14.04 6.57
CA LEU A 49 15.34 -15.37 5.96
C LEU A 49 14.10 -15.51 5.07
N PHE A 50 12.98 -14.89 5.47
CA PHE A 50 11.80 -14.82 4.62
C PHE A 50 12.14 -14.24 3.25
N PHE A 51 12.78 -13.07 3.18
CA PHE A 51 13.13 -12.46 1.91
C PHE A 51 14.23 -13.22 1.14
N GLU A 52 15.22 -13.78 1.83
CA GLU A 52 16.24 -14.64 1.20
C GLU A 52 15.63 -15.88 0.55
N SER A 53 14.51 -16.38 1.09
CA SER A 53 13.79 -17.53 0.54
C SER A 53 12.91 -17.22 -0.68
N LYS A 54 12.81 -15.95 -1.09
CA LYS A 54 11.93 -15.50 -2.19
C LYS A 54 12.73 -14.87 -3.32
N SER A 55 12.20 -15.00 -4.53
CA SER A 55 12.69 -14.27 -5.70
C SER A 55 11.95 -12.94 -5.84
N LEU A 56 12.70 -11.87 -6.07
CA LEU A 56 12.14 -10.56 -6.44
C LEU A 56 11.99 -10.45 -7.97
N PRO A 57 11.00 -9.72 -8.48
CA PRO A 57 10.05 -8.90 -7.72
C PRO A 57 8.92 -9.75 -7.10
N LEU A 58 8.37 -9.31 -5.96
CA LEU A 58 7.48 -10.14 -5.12
C LEU A 58 6.19 -9.40 -4.75
N ILE A 59 5.04 -10.07 -4.91
CA ILE A 59 3.75 -9.66 -4.35
C ILE A 59 3.58 -10.31 -2.97
N ILE A 60 3.33 -9.51 -1.93
CA ILE A 60 3.06 -9.93 -0.56
C ILE A 60 1.62 -9.58 -0.22
N ASP A 61 0.77 -10.59 -0.19
CA ASP A 61 -0.64 -10.46 0.15
C ASP A 61 -0.91 -10.58 1.64
N GLU A 62 -1.90 -9.83 2.11
CA GLU A 62 -2.24 -9.62 3.50
C GLU A 62 -1.08 -9.12 4.36
N VAL A 63 -0.26 -8.21 3.84
CA VAL A 63 0.93 -7.69 4.52
C VAL A 63 0.62 -7.14 5.92
N GLN A 64 -0.59 -6.63 6.14
CA GLN A 64 -1.03 -6.12 7.44
C GLN A 64 -1.04 -7.19 8.54
N ARG A 65 -0.97 -8.48 8.19
CA ARG A 65 -0.84 -9.58 9.15
C ARG A 65 0.57 -9.68 9.75
N VAL A 66 1.59 -9.14 9.07
CA VAL A 66 3.01 -9.18 9.50
C VAL A 66 3.69 -7.82 9.27
N PRO A 67 3.38 -6.78 10.07
CA PRO A 67 4.03 -5.46 9.98
C PRO A 67 5.56 -5.51 10.16
N GLU A 68 6.08 -6.55 10.81
CA GLU A 68 7.51 -6.75 11.05
C GLU A 68 8.33 -6.81 9.73
N LEU A 69 7.68 -7.12 8.60
CA LEU A 69 8.33 -7.14 7.29
C LEU A 69 8.80 -5.76 6.82
N PHE A 70 8.19 -4.64 7.27
CA PHE A 70 8.45 -3.32 6.70
C PHE A 70 9.92 -2.86 6.79
N SER A 71 10.60 -3.16 7.90
CA SER A 71 12.02 -2.83 8.08
C SER A 71 12.91 -3.56 7.07
N SER A 72 12.69 -4.87 6.92
CA SER A 72 13.45 -5.69 5.96
C SER A 72 13.15 -5.31 4.52
N MET A 73 11.88 -5.00 4.21
CA MET A 73 11.47 -4.50 2.90
C MET A 73 12.21 -3.21 2.54
N LYS A 74 12.24 -2.25 3.47
CA LYS A 74 12.98 -1.00 3.28
C LYS A 74 14.45 -1.27 2.95
N TRP A 75 15.11 -2.11 3.76
CA TRP A 75 16.51 -2.42 3.53
C TRP A 75 16.73 -3.03 2.14
N ILE A 76 15.89 -3.97 1.71
CA ILE A 76 15.99 -4.60 0.39
C ILE A 76 15.79 -3.61 -0.76
N VAL A 77 14.82 -2.70 -0.64
CA VAL A 77 14.56 -1.71 -1.70
C VAL A 77 15.60 -0.60 -1.71
N ASP A 78 16.13 -0.20 -0.56
CA ASP A 78 17.18 0.83 -0.48
C ASP A 78 18.48 0.36 -1.16
N GLN A 79 18.72 -0.96 -1.24
CA GLN A 79 19.92 -1.55 -1.87
C GLN A 79 19.84 -1.68 -3.40
N SER A 80 18.73 -1.28 -4.05
CA SER A 80 18.56 -1.41 -5.50
C SER A 80 17.84 -0.22 -6.10
N GLU A 81 18.27 0.24 -7.28
CA GLU A 81 17.58 1.28 -8.05
C GLU A 81 16.40 0.73 -8.89
N GLU A 82 16.20 -0.59 -8.90
CA GLU A 82 15.08 -1.21 -9.60
C GLU A 82 13.75 -0.82 -8.95
N LYS A 83 12.82 -0.36 -9.79
CA LYS A 83 11.48 0.03 -9.37
C LYS A 83 10.55 -1.17 -9.34
N GLY A 84 9.58 -1.14 -8.43
CA GLY A 84 8.56 -2.18 -8.35
C GLY A 84 9.06 -3.55 -7.94
N ARG A 85 10.03 -3.63 -7.03
CA ARG A 85 10.57 -4.90 -6.53
C ARG A 85 9.63 -5.61 -5.58
N ILE A 86 8.78 -4.85 -4.88
CA ILE A 86 7.83 -5.40 -3.93
C ILE A 86 6.47 -4.75 -4.17
N VAL A 87 5.44 -5.58 -4.29
CA VAL A 87 4.03 -5.18 -4.33
C VAL A 87 3.38 -5.71 -3.08
N LEU A 88 2.64 -4.89 -2.36
CA LEU A 88 1.97 -5.26 -1.13
C LEU A 88 0.46 -5.28 -1.37
N THR A 89 -0.26 -6.22 -0.74
CA THR A 89 -1.73 -6.20 -0.75
C THR A 89 -2.31 -6.46 0.64
N GLY A 90 -3.55 -6.04 0.88
CA GLY A 90 -4.24 -6.20 2.17
C GLY A 90 -5.76 -6.07 2.07
N SER A 91 -6.51 -6.89 2.81
CA SER A 91 -7.99 -6.91 2.82
C SER A 91 -8.64 -6.32 4.06
N GLN A 92 -7.85 -5.95 5.07
CA GLN A 92 -8.36 -5.39 6.32
C GLN A 92 -7.67 -4.05 6.64
N ALA A 93 -8.47 -3.05 6.99
CA ALA A 93 -7.98 -1.80 7.57
C ALA A 93 -7.25 -2.09 8.90
N TYR A 94 -5.97 -1.73 8.96
CA TYR A 94 -5.12 -1.90 10.15
C TYR A 94 -5.50 -0.90 11.26
N HIS A 95 -5.34 -1.30 12.53
CA HIS A 95 -5.67 -0.50 13.71
C HIS A 95 -4.51 0.43 14.18
N PRO A 96 -4.78 1.49 14.96
CA PRO A 96 -4.31 2.87 14.76
C PRO A 96 -2.84 3.17 15.13
N MET A 97 -2.37 4.35 14.68
CA MET A 97 -1.12 5.00 15.07
C MET A 97 -0.81 4.83 16.55
N SER A 98 0.12 3.93 16.86
CA SER A 98 0.95 4.02 18.05
C SER A 98 2.33 4.43 17.56
N ALA A 99 2.90 5.46 18.20
CA ALA A 99 4.20 6.04 17.86
C ALA A 99 5.32 4.98 18.02
N GLY A 100 5.48 4.15 17.01
CA GLY A 100 6.50 3.15 16.86
C GLY A 100 7.04 3.27 15.44
N ALA A 101 8.35 3.49 15.32
CA ALA A 101 9.03 3.86 14.09
C ALA A 101 8.67 2.93 12.92
N ASN A 102 7.79 3.41 12.03
CA ASN A 102 7.63 2.82 10.70
C ASN A 102 8.73 3.40 9.81
N PRO A 103 9.71 2.59 9.36
CA PRO A 103 10.84 3.10 8.60
C PRO A 103 10.46 3.58 7.18
N LEU A 104 9.23 3.29 6.73
CA LEU A 104 8.67 3.73 5.44
C LEU A 104 7.68 4.89 5.56
N ASN A 105 7.35 5.31 6.78
CA ASN A 105 6.33 6.32 7.06
C ASN A 105 4.96 6.04 6.39
N VAL A 106 4.61 4.78 6.13
CA VAL A 106 3.31 4.42 5.53
C VAL A 106 2.35 3.94 6.61
N TRP A 107 1.27 4.66 6.82
CA TRP A 107 0.24 4.38 7.82
C TRP A 107 -1.04 3.91 7.14
N PHE A 108 -1.95 3.31 7.92
CA PHE A 108 -3.34 3.09 7.51
C PHE A 108 -4.21 3.84 8.51
N TYR A 109 -5.24 4.53 8.03
CA TYR A 109 -6.10 5.35 8.89
C TYR A 109 -7.48 4.73 9.02
N HIS A 110 -7.97 4.64 10.25
CA HIS A 110 -9.38 4.42 10.55
C HIS A 110 -9.78 5.18 11.83
N ASP A 111 -11.08 5.42 12.04
CA ASP A 111 -11.56 6.06 13.26
C ASP A 111 -12.89 5.52 13.80
N SER A 112 -13.31 6.05 14.95
CA SER A 112 -14.56 5.68 15.63
C SER A 112 -15.83 5.97 14.83
N LYS A 113 -15.74 6.79 13.77
CA LYS A 113 -16.84 7.06 12.83
C LYS A 113 -16.81 6.09 11.63
N LYS A 114 -15.96 5.06 11.67
CA LYS A 114 -15.77 4.06 10.60
C LYS A 114 -15.33 4.68 9.28
N ARG A 115 -14.59 5.79 9.32
CA ARG A 115 -13.90 6.31 8.13
C ARG A 115 -12.60 5.56 7.96
N GLU A 116 -12.24 5.23 6.72
CA GLU A 116 -11.03 4.48 6.37
C GLU A 116 -10.27 5.20 5.25
N ILE A 117 -8.95 5.13 5.30
CA ILE A 117 -8.02 5.53 4.22
C ILE A 117 -6.97 4.43 4.15
N ASP A 118 -6.68 3.96 2.94
CA ASP A 118 -5.78 2.86 2.63
C ASP A 118 -4.32 3.18 3.06
N PRO A 119 -3.32 3.54 2.20
CA PRO A 119 -2.11 4.13 2.76
C PRO A 119 -2.25 5.62 3.02
N VAL A 120 -1.65 6.07 4.12
CA VAL A 120 -1.32 7.46 4.42
C VAL A 120 0.18 7.56 4.54
N ILE A 121 0.82 8.21 3.59
CA ILE A 121 2.28 8.38 3.57
C ILE A 121 2.63 9.64 4.36
N GLN A 122 3.47 9.52 5.38
CA GLN A 122 3.92 10.63 6.20
C GLN A 122 5.29 11.17 5.71
N GLU A 123 5.33 12.45 5.36
CA GLU A 123 6.55 13.18 5.05
C GLU A 123 6.74 14.32 6.06
N GLY A 124 7.55 14.09 7.08
CA GLY A 124 7.70 15.01 8.20
C GLY A 124 6.36 15.23 8.93
N HIS A 125 5.83 16.45 8.83
CA HIS A 125 4.53 16.86 9.39
C HIS A 125 3.41 16.88 8.34
N VAL A 126 3.57 16.20 7.21
CA VAL A 126 2.55 16.15 6.14
C VAL A 126 2.07 14.71 5.96
N LEU A 127 0.75 14.52 5.88
CA LEU A 127 0.10 13.24 5.62
C LEU A 127 -0.48 13.24 4.21
N HIS A 128 0.00 12.36 3.36
CA HIS A 128 -0.45 12.16 1.99
C HIS A 128 -1.39 10.95 1.92
N PRO A 129 -2.71 11.17 1.86
CA PRO A 129 -3.67 10.08 1.77
C PRO A 129 -3.64 9.44 0.39
N ALA A 130 -3.80 8.13 0.36
CA ALA A 130 -4.00 7.39 -0.86
C ALA A 130 -5.13 6.37 -0.69
N GLU A 131 -5.86 6.16 -1.76
CA GLU A 131 -6.94 5.17 -1.87
C GLU A 131 -6.58 4.19 -2.98
N ILE A 132 -6.91 2.92 -2.84
CA ILE A 132 -6.79 1.94 -3.91
C ILE A 132 -8.19 1.49 -4.32
N LYS A 133 -8.46 1.52 -5.63
CA LYS A 133 -9.73 1.09 -6.22
C LYS A 133 -9.50 0.23 -7.44
N THR A 134 -10.26 -0.85 -7.56
CA THR A 134 -10.25 -1.72 -8.75
C THR A 134 -11.04 -1.13 -9.93
N ASN A 135 -11.83 -0.08 -9.69
CA ASN A 135 -12.60 0.61 -10.73
C ASN A 135 -11.69 1.31 -11.76
N VAL A 136 -12.13 1.34 -13.02
CA VAL A 136 -11.47 2.11 -14.10
C VAL A 136 -11.66 3.62 -13.91
N THR A 137 -12.84 4.02 -13.44
CA THR A 137 -13.18 5.42 -13.15
C THR A 137 -13.56 5.56 -11.69
N VAL A 138 -12.90 6.49 -11.01
CA VAL A 138 -13.14 6.92 -9.64
C VAL A 138 -13.67 8.35 -9.61
N GLY A 139 -14.67 8.60 -8.77
CA GLY A 139 -15.24 9.92 -8.50
C GLY A 139 -14.86 10.42 -7.11
N THR A 140 -15.39 11.58 -6.72
CA THR A 140 -15.10 12.23 -5.42
C THR A 140 -15.45 11.38 -4.21
N ASP A 141 -16.41 10.46 -4.34
CA ASP A 141 -16.78 9.53 -3.26
C ASP A 141 -15.62 8.64 -2.81
N ALA A 142 -14.65 8.37 -3.69
CA ALA A 142 -13.46 7.57 -3.38
C ALA A 142 -12.50 8.29 -2.42
N VAL A 143 -12.61 9.62 -2.28
CA VAL A 143 -11.68 10.42 -1.46
C VAL A 143 -12.37 11.22 -0.36
N LYS A 144 -13.66 10.95 -0.12
CA LYS A 144 -14.47 11.65 0.89
C LYS A 144 -13.88 11.55 2.30
N ASN A 145 -13.12 10.49 2.58
CA ASN A 145 -12.53 10.26 3.89
C ASN A 145 -11.23 11.05 4.08
N PHE A 146 -10.56 11.54 3.04
CA PHE A 146 -9.23 12.17 3.15
C PHE A 146 -9.22 13.42 4.07
N SER A 147 -10.32 14.18 4.09
CA SER A 147 -10.45 15.36 4.95
C SER A 147 -10.47 15.03 6.44
N CYS A 148 -10.64 13.75 6.84
CA CYS A 148 -10.54 13.38 8.25
C CYS A 148 -9.14 13.62 8.83
N LEU A 149 -8.10 13.59 7.99
CA LEU A 149 -6.71 13.80 8.40
C LEU A 149 -6.44 15.23 8.86
N GLU A 150 -7.28 16.19 8.44
CA GLU A 150 -7.20 17.60 8.91
C GLU A 150 -7.45 17.72 10.42
N ALA A 151 -8.09 16.71 11.03
CA ALA A 151 -8.34 16.68 12.47
C ALA A 151 -7.14 16.18 13.29
N ILE A 152 -6.05 15.73 12.66
CA ILE A 152 -4.87 15.22 13.35
C ILE A 152 -3.96 16.40 13.70
N GLU A 153 -3.92 16.78 14.98
CA GLU A 153 -3.08 17.88 15.46
C GLU A 153 -1.59 17.62 15.19
N GLY A 154 -0.87 18.67 14.77
CA GLY A 154 0.56 18.60 14.47
C GLY A 154 0.90 18.10 13.07
N TYR A 155 -0.10 17.86 12.22
CA TYR A 155 0.07 17.43 10.83
C TYR A 155 -0.75 18.28 9.85
N GLY A 156 -0.20 18.51 8.66
CA GLY A 156 -0.93 19.02 7.49
C GLY A 156 -1.33 17.89 6.56
N VAL A 157 -2.33 18.12 5.70
CA VAL A 157 -2.75 17.16 4.67
C VAL A 157 -2.13 17.53 3.33
N GLY A 158 -1.38 16.60 2.76
CA GLY A 158 -0.69 16.74 1.49
C GLY A 158 -1.55 16.32 0.30
N PHE A 159 -0.94 16.35 -0.89
CA PHE A 159 -1.59 15.91 -2.12
C PHE A 159 -1.93 14.42 -2.05
N GLY A 160 -3.18 14.07 -2.37
CA GLY A 160 -3.71 12.72 -2.28
C GLY A 160 -3.71 11.97 -3.61
N HIS A 161 -3.77 10.64 -3.53
CA HIS A 161 -3.77 9.79 -4.73
C HIS A 161 -4.91 8.76 -4.69
N VAL A 162 -5.44 8.42 -5.86
CA VAL A 162 -6.27 7.23 -6.01
C VAL A 162 -5.58 6.32 -7.01
N ILE A 163 -5.13 5.15 -6.55
CA ILE A 163 -4.51 4.13 -7.38
C ILE A 163 -5.63 3.29 -7.97
N CYS A 164 -5.81 3.33 -9.29
CA CYS A 164 -6.90 2.61 -9.94
C CYS A 164 -6.56 2.09 -11.34
N GLN A 165 -7.53 1.47 -12.02
CA GLN A 165 -7.33 0.91 -13.36
C GLN A 165 -7.53 1.95 -14.49
N THR A 166 -7.44 3.25 -14.17
CA THR A 166 -7.53 4.31 -15.19
C THR A 166 -6.44 4.18 -16.25
N GLN A 167 -6.78 4.44 -17.52
CA GLN A 167 -5.80 4.39 -18.61
C GLN A 167 -4.73 5.49 -18.48
N GLU A 168 -5.17 6.70 -18.15
CA GLU A 168 -4.33 7.89 -18.00
C GLU A 168 -4.62 8.56 -16.65
N PRO A 169 -3.63 9.24 -16.05
CA PRO A 169 -3.85 10.01 -14.84
C PRO A 169 -4.88 11.14 -15.04
N TYR A 170 -5.75 11.37 -14.06
CA TYR A 170 -6.67 12.50 -14.07
C TYR A 170 -6.96 13.02 -12.66
N TYR A 171 -7.31 14.30 -12.53
CA TYR A 171 -7.65 14.89 -11.24
C TYR A 171 -9.05 14.47 -10.80
N VAL A 172 -9.16 13.89 -9.61
CA VAL A 172 -10.44 13.60 -8.93
C VAL A 172 -10.95 14.87 -8.24
N THR A 173 -10.03 15.62 -7.64
CA THR A 173 -10.25 16.97 -7.09
C THR A 173 -9.00 17.82 -7.34
N ARG A 174 -9.01 19.10 -6.93
CA ARG A 174 -7.82 19.96 -7.03
C ARG A 174 -6.61 19.41 -6.27
N GLY A 175 -6.82 18.66 -5.19
CA GLY A 175 -5.77 18.12 -4.33
C GLY A 175 -5.59 16.60 -4.43
N VAL A 176 -6.25 15.94 -5.39
CA VAL A 176 -6.23 14.48 -5.53
C VAL A 176 -6.14 14.07 -6.99
N GLN A 177 -5.22 13.17 -7.31
CA GLN A 177 -5.10 12.58 -8.63
C GLN A 177 -5.38 11.08 -8.62
N ALA A 178 -6.22 10.62 -9.55
CA ALA A 178 -6.30 9.22 -9.90
C ALA A 178 -5.13 8.87 -10.83
N ILE A 179 -4.35 7.84 -10.47
CA ILE A 179 -3.21 7.37 -11.24
C ILE A 179 -3.39 5.89 -11.60
N PRO A 180 -2.90 5.46 -12.77
CA PRO A 180 -2.93 4.06 -13.12
C PRO A 180 -2.10 3.23 -12.14
N VAL A 181 -2.61 2.06 -11.75
CA VAL A 181 -1.86 1.10 -10.92
C VAL A 181 -0.51 0.72 -11.52
N TRP A 182 -0.37 0.78 -12.85
CA TRP A 182 0.88 0.51 -13.55
C TRP A 182 1.85 1.70 -13.65
N ALA A 183 1.44 2.91 -13.25
CA ALA A 183 2.26 4.12 -13.28
C ALA A 183 3.16 4.27 -12.04
N ILE A 184 2.76 3.65 -10.93
CA ILE A 184 3.48 3.57 -9.65
C ILE A 184 4.79 2.85 -9.86
#